data_AF-A0A7R8UNT9-F1
#
_entry.id   AF-A0A7R8UNT9-F1
#
_cell.length_a   1.000
_cell.length_b   1.000
_cell.length_c   1.000
_cell.angle_alpha   90.00
_cell.angle_beta   90.00
_cell.angle_gamma   90.00
#
_symmetry.space_group_name_H-M   'P 1'
#
loop_
_entity.id
_entity.type
_entity.pdbx_description
1 polymer ?
#
loop_
_entity_poly.entity_id
_entity_poly.type
_entity_poly.pdbx_seq_one_letter_code
_entity_poly.pdbx_strand_id
1 'polypeptide(L)'
;MVWREPTSHAEDCYFCMTAVSGFSQKSKHTITYPNIPSEIRPVEHSNLLPVPTPTENCNLDSEESKTEQNALSPEEDVPHSCQDKDFTPIDLDEPKLLTQELNDLVRNLDPFKPNNIDYH
;
A
#
# COMPACT_ATOMS: atom_id res chain seq x y z
N MET A 1 -4.57 -9.90 -12.30
CA MET A 1 -4.15 -10.79 -11.20
C MET A 1 -5.15 -10.63 -10.06
N VAL A 2 -5.33 -11.64 -9.22
CA VAL A 2 -6.28 -11.64 -8.10
C VAL A 2 -5.52 -11.64 -6.78
N TRP A 3 -5.80 -10.66 -5.92
CA TRP A 3 -5.29 -10.62 -4.55
C TRP A 3 -6.06 -11.62 -3.67
N ARG A 4 -5.36 -12.33 -2.80
CA ARG A 4 -5.95 -13.26 -1.82
C ARG A 4 -5.97 -12.61 -0.43
N GLU A 5 -6.71 -13.21 0.48
CA GLU A 5 -6.87 -12.72 1.85
C GLU A 5 -5.70 -13.13 2.75
N PRO A 6 -5.02 -12.18 3.43
CA PRO A 6 -3.82 -12.44 4.24
C PRO A 6 -4.12 -13.37 5.41
N THR A 7 -3.22 -14.32 5.66
CA THR A 7 -3.41 -15.35 6.69
C THR A 7 -3.15 -14.84 8.11
N SER A 8 -2.01 -14.20 8.36
CA SER A 8 -1.64 -13.60 9.65
C SER A 8 -0.40 -12.76 9.45
N HIS A 9 -0.29 -11.55 9.99
CA HIS A 9 0.96 -10.77 9.96
C HIS A 9 1.70 -10.80 11.30
N ALA A 10 1.13 -11.42 12.32
CA ALA A 10 1.68 -11.43 13.67
C ALA A 10 2.72 -12.54 13.88
N GLU A 11 2.58 -13.65 13.18
CA GLU A 11 3.34 -14.88 13.46
C GLU A 11 4.47 -15.15 12.45
N ASP A 12 4.30 -14.75 11.18
CA ASP A 12 5.20 -15.07 10.07
C ASP A 12 5.65 -13.80 9.31
N CYS A 13 5.92 -12.72 10.04
CA CYS A 13 6.28 -11.42 9.48
C CYS A 13 7.77 -11.32 9.08
N TYR A 14 8.10 -10.59 8.01
CA TYR A 14 9.51 -10.41 7.59
C TYR A 14 10.42 -9.82 8.65
N PHE A 15 9.91 -8.84 9.40
CA PHE A 15 10.64 -8.22 10.50
C PHE A 15 10.95 -9.22 11.63
N CYS A 16 10.04 -10.16 11.85
CA CYS A 16 10.12 -11.19 12.88
C CYS A 16 11.06 -12.34 12.47
N MET A 17 10.99 -12.73 11.19
CA MET A 17 11.66 -13.93 10.67
C MET A 17 13.05 -13.66 10.10
N THR A 18 13.37 -12.41 9.75
CA THR A 18 14.63 -12.06 9.10
C THR A 18 15.55 -11.37 10.10
N ALA A 19 16.70 -11.98 10.36
CA ALA A 19 17.74 -11.35 11.18
C ALA A 19 18.39 -10.20 10.40
N VAL A 20 17.92 -8.98 10.63
CA VAL A 20 18.46 -7.76 10.01
C VAL A 20 19.53 -7.06 10.87
N SER A 21 19.80 -7.59 12.07
CA SER A 21 20.85 -7.06 12.95
C SER A 21 22.24 -7.25 12.35
N GLY A 22 23.07 -6.20 12.39
CA GLY A 22 24.44 -6.24 11.85
C GLY A 22 24.56 -5.88 10.37
N PHE A 23 23.44 -5.67 9.67
CA PHE A 23 23.46 -5.10 8.32
C PHE A 23 23.57 -3.58 8.39
N SER A 24 24.46 -3.03 7.56
CA SER A 24 24.60 -1.60 7.34
C SER A 24 23.83 -1.18 6.09
N GLN A 25 23.68 0.12 5.86
CA GLN A 25 23.10 0.63 4.62
C GLN A 25 23.80 0.10 3.37
N LYS A 26 25.11 -0.16 3.45
CA LYS A 26 25.90 -0.72 2.35
C LYS A 26 25.68 -2.21 2.15
N SER A 27 25.38 -2.97 3.21
CA SER A 27 25.20 -4.43 3.16
C SER A 27 23.73 -4.88 3.16
N LYS A 28 22.74 -3.98 3.27
CA LYS A 28 21.32 -4.37 3.27
C LYS A 28 20.87 -5.18 2.03
N HIS A 29 21.54 -5.00 0.89
CA HIS A 29 21.24 -5.72 -0.35
C HIS A 29 21.53 -7.23 -0.28
N THR A 30 22.31 -7.67 0.72
CA THR A 30 22.59 -9.10 0.93
C THR A 30 21.56 -9.77 1.83
N ILE A 31 20.62 -9.02 2.42
CA ILE A 31 19.55 -9.57 3.24
C ILE A 31 18.65 -10.41 2.34
N THR A 32 18.51 -11.69 2.68
CA THR A 32 17.61 -12.61 1.98
C THR A 32 16.34 -12.77 2.79
N TYR A 33 15.22 -12.39 2.19
CA TYR A 33 13.90 -12.50 2.78
C TYR A 33 13.27 -13.85 2.39
N PRO A 34 12.82 -14.67 3.35
CA PRO A 34 12.22 -15.98 3.05
C PRO A 34 10.84 -15.84 2.41
N ASN A 35 10.42 -16.76 1.55
CA ASN A 35 9.03 -16.73 1.06
C ASN A 35 8.07 -17.11 2.20
N ILE A 36 7.28 -16.15 2.69
CA ILE A 36 6.36 -16.32 3.81
C ILE A 36 4.91 -16.48 3.32
N PRO A 37 4.09 -17.34 3.94
CA PRO A 37 2.70 -17.56 3.52
C PRO A 37 1.82 -16.30 3.61
N SER A 38 2.08 -15.45 4.60
CA SER A 38 1.37 -14.18 4.78
C SER A 38 1.70 -13.12 3.74
N GLU A 39 2.82 -13.25 3.02
CA GLU A 39 3.09 -12.39 1.88
C GLU A 39 2.29 -12.89 0.68
N ILE A 40 1.10 -12.33 0.53
CA ILE A 40 0.21 -12.71 -0.55
C ILE A 40 0.63 -12.06 -1.85
N ARG A 41 1.21 -12.89 -2.71
CA ARG A 41 1.39 -12.55 -4.11
C ARG A 41 0.06 -12.68 -4.85
N PRO A 42 -0.24 -11.74 -5.76
CA PRO A 42 -1.36 -11.88 -6.67
C PRO A 42 -1.26 -13.18 -7.46
N VAL A 43 -2.38 -13.85 -7.65
CA VAL A 43 -2.46 -15.05 -8.47
C VAL A 43 -2.90 -14.66 -9.88
N GLU A 44 -2.40 -15.36 -10.88
CA GLU A 44 -2.85 -15.17 -12.26
C GLU A 44 -4.34 -15.54 -12.40
N HIS A 45 -5.02 -14.86 -13.32
CA HIS A 45 -6.38 -15.25 -13.67
C HIS A 45 -6.38 -16.63 -14.31
N SER A 46 -7.44 -17.39 -14.05
CA SER A 46 -7.63 -18.71 -14.63
C SER A 46 -9.12 -18.94 -14.86
N ASN A 47 -9.50 -20.08 -15.42
CA ASN A 47 -10.92 -20.42 -15.61
C ASN A 47 -11.69 -20.45 -14.28
N LEU A 48 -11.02 -20.68 -13.13
CA LEU A 48 -11.63 -20.62 -11.79
C LEU A 48 -11.63 -19.19 -11.20
N LEU A 49 -10.77 -18.31 -11.69
CA LEU A 49 -10.61 -16.92 -11.26
C LEU A 49 -10.61 -16.01 -12.50
N PRO A 50 -11.73 -15.92 -13.24
CA PRO A 50 -11.78 -15.17 -14.48
C PRO A 50 -11.51 -13.69 -14.24
N VAL A 51 -11.10 -13.00 -15.30
CA VAL A 51 -11.02 -11.54 -15.27
C VAL A 51 -12.43 -10.99 -15.07
N PRO A 52 -12.67 -10.08 -14.11
CA PRO A 52 -13.97 -9.44 -13.96
C PRO A 52 -14.35 -8.73 -15.25
N THR A 53 -15.55 -8.99 -15.76
CA THR A 53 -16.09 -8.24 -16.90
C THR A 53 -16.57 -6.88 -16.41
N PRO A 54 -16.22 -5.77 -17.09
CA PRO A 54 -16.79 -4.46 -16.79
C PRO A 54 -18.32 -4.52 -16.87
N THR A 55 -19.01 -3.83 -15.96
CA THR A 55 -20.48 -3.73 -16.00
C THR A 55 -20.88 -2.85 -17.18
N GLU A 56 -21.99 -3.16 -17.86
CA GLU A 56 -22.51 -2.43 -19.04
C GLU A 56 -22.80 -0.94 -18.79
N ASN A 57 -22.83 -0.52 -17.51
CA ASN A 57 -23.04 0.86 -17.08
C ASN A 57 -21.72 1.66 -16.96
N CYS A 58 -20.57 1.02 -17.14
CA CYS A 58 -19.27 1.69 -17.23
C CYS A 58 -19.13 2.35 -18.60
N ASN A 59 -19.99 3.34 -18.90
CA ASN A 59 -19.83 4.18 -20.08
C ASN A 59 -18.69 5.16 -19.80
N LEU A 60 -17.47 4.67 -19.96
CA LEU A 60 -16.33 5.52 -20.21
C LEU A 60 -16.38 5.76 -21.71
N ASP A 61 -16.90 6.92 -22.12
CA ASP A 61 -16.77 7.37 -23.50
C ASP A 61 -15.27 7.29 -23.84
N SER A 62 -14.96 6.27 -24.64
CA SER A 62 -13.62 5.94 -25.05
C SER A 62 -13.28 6.96 -26.13
N GLU A 63 -12.78 8.12 -25.74
CA GLU A 63 -12.10 9.04 -26.65
C GLU A 63 -10.88 8.31 -27.21
N GLU A 64 -11.08 7.67 -28.37
CA GLU A 64 -10.05 7.10 -29.22
C GLU A 64 -9.11 8.24 -29.66
N SER A 65 -8.15 8.60 -28.80
CA SER A 65 -7.07 9.48 -29.18
C SER A 65 -6.07 8.68 -30.01
N LYS A 66 -6.35 8.63 -31.32
CA LYS A 66 -5.34 8.27 -32.33
C LYS A 66 -4.10 9.12 -32.10
N THR A 67 -2.99 8.44 -31.91
CA THR A 67 -1.65 9.01 -31.88
C THR A 67 -1.37 9.76 -33.18
N GLU A 68 -1.27 11.09 -33.13
CA GLU A 68 -0.44 11.84 -34.07
C GLU A 68 0.39 12.89 -33.30
N GLN A 69 1.70 12.76 -33.45
CA GLN A 69 2.74 13.63 -32.93
C GLN A 69 2.63 15.02 -33.58
N ASN A 70 2.33 16.09 -32.83
CA ASN A 70 3.10 17.35 -32.86
C ASN A 70 2.59 18.44 -31.90
N ALA A 71 3.56 19.12 -31.28
CA ALA A 71 3.53 20.51 -30.78
C ALA A 71 2.74 20.88 -29.49
N LEU A 72 3.52 21.03 -28.40
CA LEU A 72 3.44 22.00 -27.28
C LEU A 72 2.25 22.98 -27.25
N SER A 73 1.41 22.92 -26.19
CA SER A 73 0.92 24.06 -25.37
C SER A 73 -0.07 23.61 -24.26
N PRO A 74 -0.35 24.42 -23.22
CA PRO A 74 -0.40 23.96 -21.82
C PRO A 74 -1.72 23.36 -21.35
N GLU A 75 -1.56 22.35 -20.49
CA GLU A 75 -2.42 21.87 -19.41
C GLU A 75 -3.65 22.75 -19.10
N GLU A 76 -4.83 22.31 -19.55
CA GLU A 76 -6.09 22.70 -18.91
C GLU A 76 -6.52 21.54 -18.00
N ASP A 77 -6.49 21.81 -16.70
CA ASP A 77 -6.86 20.90 -15.62
C ASP A 77 -8.38 20.65 -15.72
N VAL A 78 -8.77 19.54 -16.36
CA VAL A 78 -10.18 19.12 -16.43
C VAL A 78 -10.46 18.27 -15.20
N PRO A 79 -11.26 18.74 -14.22
CA PRO A 79 -11.61 17.93 -13.07
C PRO A 79 -12.50 16.77 -13.52
N HIS A 80 -11.99 15.55 -13.39
CA HIS A 80 -12.78 14.33 -13.51
C HIS A 80 -13.90 14.36 -12.46
N SER A 81 -15.13 14.61 -12.91
CA SER A 81 -16.32 14.62 -12.05
C SER A 81 -16.67 13.18 -11.66
N CYS A 82 -16.15 12.74 -10.51
CA CYS A 82 -16.69 11.59 -9.80
C CYS A 82 -18.09 11.98 -9.31
N GLN A 83 -19.14 11.55 -10.02
CA GLN A 83 -20.54 11.79 -9.63
C GLN A 83 -20.96 10.91 -8.44
N ASP A 84 -20.25 11.01 -7.33
CA ASP A 84 -20.72 10.50 -6.06
C ASP A 84 -21.66 11.54 -5.43
N LYS A 85 -22.94 11.18 -5.28
CA LYS A 85 -23.99 12.09 -4.75
C LYS A 85 -23.81 12.38 -3.26
N ASP A 86 -23.05 11.55 -2.56
CA ASP A 86 -22.73 11.72 -1.15
C ASP A 86 -21.39 12.44 -0.95
N PHE A 87 -20.63 12.65 -2.03
CA PHE A 87 -19.40 13.41 -2.00
C PHE A 87 -19.71 14.91 -2.11
N THR A 88 -19.67 15.59 -0.97
CA THR A 88 -19.54 17.05 -0.94
C THR A 88 -18.05 17.38 -0.99
N PRO A 89 -17.54 18.06 -2.04
CA PRO A 89 -16.21 18.64 -2.01
C PRO A 89 -16.12 19.51 -0.76
N ILE A 90 -15.18 19.18 0.12
CA ILE A 90 -14.89 20.07 1.24
C ILE A 90 -14.11 21.23 0.61
N ASP A 91 -14.79 22.35 0.34
CA ASP A 91 -14.13 23.61 -0.03
C ASP A 91 -13.28 24.06 1.17
N LEU A 92 -12.05 23.55 1.19
CA LEU A 92 -11.00 24.06 2.03
C LEU A 92 -10.24 25.07 1.17
N ASP A 93 -10.70 26.32 1.17
CA ASP A 93 -9.96 27.48 0.65
C ASP A 93 -8.57 27.64 1.31
N GLU A 94 -8.25 26.81 2.31
CA GLU A 94 -6.99 26.79 3.03
C GLU A 94 -6.54 25.34 3.31
N PRO A 95 -5.28 24.97 3.06
CA PRO A 95 -4.78 23.62 3.34
C PRO A 95 -4.95 23.32 4.83
N LYS A 96 -5.83 22.37 5.17
CA LYS A 96 -5.94 21.86 6.54
C LYS A 96 -4.63 21.19 6.93
N LEU A 97 -3.85 21.84 7.78
CA LEU A 97 -2.76 21.18 8.47
C LEU A 97 -3.36 20.06 9.32
N LEU A 98 -2.83 18.85 9.15
CA LEU A 98 -3.18 17.69 9.96
C LEU A 98 -2.85 18.00 11.42
N THR A 99 -3.85 18.33 12.21
CA THR A 99 -3.73 18.55 13.66
C THR A 99 -3.73 17.25 14.46
N GLN A 100 -3.80 16.10 13.78
CA GLN A 100 -3.69 14.81 14.43
C GLN A 100 -2.28 14.63 14.99
N GLU A 101 -2.21 14.46 16.32
CA GLU A 101 -1.02 14.05 17.03
C GLU A 101 -0.67 12.62 16.59
N LEU A 102 0.37 12.46 15.77
CA LEU A 102 0.85 11.16 15.28
C LEU A 102 1.57 10.37 16.39
N ASN A 103 0.93 10.21 17.55
CA ASN A 103 1.52 9.57 18.73
C ASN A 103 1.16 8.08 18.89
N ASP A 104 0.39 7.50 17.97
CA ASP A 104 0.11 6.05 17.97
C ASP A 104 1.34 5.18 17.65
N LEU A 105 2.44 5.76 17.16
CA LEU A 105 3.68 5.04 16.85
C LEU A 105 4.67 4.93 18.02
N VAL A 106 4.48 5.65 19.13
CA VAL A 106 5.21 5.34 20.37
C VAL A 106 4.43 4.26 21.10
N ARG A 107 4.30 3.11 20.44
CA ARG A 107 3.85 1.86 21.06
C ARG A 107 4.77 1.64 22.26
N ASN A 108 4.21 1.67 23.47
CA ASN A 108 4.90 1.46 24.73
C ASN A 108 5.83 0.23 24.63
N LEU A 109 7.07 0.46 24.21
CA LEU A 109 8.16 -0.47 24.33
C LEU A 109 8.63 -0.28 25.76
N ASP A 110 7.93 -0.92 26.70
CA ASP A 110 8.56 -1.21 27.98
C ASP A 110 9.76 -2.11 27.66
N PRO A 111 11.01 -1.64 27.82
CA PRO A 111 12.13 -2.55 27.74
C PRO A 111 11.94 -3.51 28.93
N PHE A 112 11.65 -4.78 28.63
CA PHE A 112 11.69 -5.86 29.61
C PHE A 112 12.95 -5.68 30.46
N LYS A 113 12.80 -5.26 31.72
CA LYS A 113 13.92 -5.20 32.65
C LYS A 113 14.40 -6.64 32.83
N PRO A 114 15.69 -6.95 32.63
CA PRO A 114 16.18 -8.29 32.91
C PRO A 114 16.05 -8.53 34.42
N ASN A 115 15.27 -9.56 34.77
CA ASN A 115 15.29 -10.13 36.11
C ASN A 115 16.72 -10.62 36.36
N ASN A 116 17.36 -10.02 37.36
CA ASN A 116 18.64 -10.44 37.88
C ASN A 116 18.45 -11.85 38.48
N ILE A 117 18.96 -12.87 37.80
CA ILE A 117 19.06 -14.23 38.34
C ILE A 117 20.45 -14.33 38.97
N ASP A 118 20.48 -14.19 40.29
CA ASP A 118 21.64 -14.51 41.12
C ASP A 118 21.98 -15.99 40.93
N TYR A 119 23.18 -16.29 40.43
CA TYR A 119 23.77 -17.63 40.50
C TYR A 119 24.53 -17.74 41.82
N HIS A 120 24.14 -18.74 42.61
CA HIS A 120 24.70 -19.08 43.91
C HIS A 120 26.00 -19.87 43.80
#